data_AF-A0A9E2MH40-F1
#
_entry.id   AF-A0A9E2MH40-F1
#
_cell.length_a   1.000
_cell.length_b   1.000
_cell.length_c   1.000
_cell.angle_alpha   90.00
_cell.angle_beta   90.00
_cell.angle_gamma   90.00
#
_symmetry.space_group_name_H-M   'P 1'
#
loop_
_entity.id
_entity.type
_entity.pdbx_description
1 polymer ?
#
loop_
_entity_poly.entity_id
_entity_poly.type
_entity_poly.pdbx_seq_one_letter_code
_entity_poly.pdbx_strand_id
1 'polypeptide(L)'
;MDDNLQKIGATIHGVRVLGALEEIPALVDEYHIQEVIIAMPTASGSIIRKVVRACDAAGVSSKILPGVYELLSGDVSVKRLRDVDISDLLRRDSVLVDSAKVEQLLSGKRVMVTASSRISYGSAGGSIGSELCTQIIKCQPAQLIVVGHGENSLYTLASHLARHGFDPDHLQVVVADLRLPSLSLRATDFVAWQSPP
;
A
#
# COMPACT_ATOMS: atom_id res chain seq x y z
N MET A 1 -12.36 -22.23 -6.07
CA MET A 1 -13.13 -21.50 -5.05
C MET A 1 -12.87 -20.03 -5.23
N ASP A 2 -13.80 -19.16 -4.82
CA ASP A 2 -13.63 -17.71 -4.97
C ASP A 2 -14.33 -16.99 -3.81
N ASP A 3 -13.81 -15.84 -3.42
CA ASP A 3 -14.42 -14.97 -2.41
C ASP A 3 -15.61 -14.17 -2.97
N ASN A 4 -15.69 -14.02 -4.30
CA ASN A 4 -16.85 -13.46 -4.97
C ASN A 4 -17.94 -14.52 -5.20
N LEU A 5 -19.02 -14.41 -4.42
CA LEU A 5 -20.17 -15.31 -4.49
C LEU A 5 -20.80 -15.39 -5.90
N GLN A 6 -20.70 -14.34 -6.72
CA GLN A 6 -21.26 -14.33 -8.08
C GLN A 6 -20.52 -15.27 -9.03
N LYS A 7 -19.30 -15.70 -8.69
CA LYS A 7 -18.53 -16.63 -9.52
C LYS A 7 -18.77 -18.09 -9.14
N ILE A 8 -19.49 -18.37 -8.06
CA ILE A 8 -19.76 -19.76 -7.63
C ILE A 8 -20.57 -20.48 -8.71
N GLY A 9 -20.13 -21.68 -9.07
CA GLY A 9 -20.73 -22.46 -10.15
C GLY A 9 -20.28 -22.05 -11.55
N ALA A 10 -19.61 -20.90 -11.72
CA ALA A 10 -19.04 -20.50 -13.00
C ALA A 10 -17.83 -21.37 -13.38
N THR A 11 -17.54 -21.44 -14.67
CA THR A 11 -16.36 -22.12 -15.21
C THR A 11 -15.39 -21.07 -15.74
N ILE A 12 -14.19 -21.02 -15.17
CA ILE A 12 -13.12 -20.09 -15.53
C ILE A 12 -11.97 -20.91 -16.11
N HIS A 13 -11.60 -20.65 -17.37
CA HIS A 13 -10.56 -21.42 -18.09
C HIS A 13 -10.76 -22.94 -18.03
N GLY A 14 -12.02 -23.40 -18.09
CA GLY A 14 -12.36 -24.83 -18.03
C GLY A 14 -12.39 -25.43 -16.61
N VAL A 15 -12.08 -24.64 -15.58
CA VAL A 15 -12.13 -25.07 -14.17
C VAL A 15 -13.37 -24.49 -13.49
N ARG A 16 -14.15 -25.35 -12.83
CA ARG A 16 -15.36 -24.93 -12.12
C ARG A 16 -15.02 -24.30 -10.77
N VAL A 17 -15.70 -23.20 -10.43
CA VAL A 17 -15.64 -22.61 -9.10
C VAL A 17 -16.61 -23.37 -8.19
N LEU A 18 -16.06 -24.21 -7.30
CA LEU A 18 -16.85 -25.16 -6.50
C LEU A 18 -17.64 -24.53 -5.35
N GLY A 19 -17.17 -23.43 -4.77
CA GLY A 19 -17.79 -22.85 -3.57
C GLY A 19 -17.06 -21.62 -3.02
N ALA A 20 -17.62 -21.09 -1.94
CA ALA A 20 -17.11 -20.00 -1.13
C ALA A 20 -16.03 -20.46 -0.15
N LEU A 21 -15.28 -19.53 0.44
CA LEU A 21 -14.12 -19.84 1.32
C LEU A 21 -14.51 -20.65 2.57
N GLU A 22 -15.74 -20.55 3.04
CA GLU A 22 -16.28 -21.30 4.19
C GLU A 22 -16.41 -22.80 3.90
N GLU A 23 -16.51 -23.17 2.63
CA GLU A 23 -16.68 -24.56 2.18
C GLU A 23 -15.34 -25.29 2.05
N ILE A 24 -14.22 -24.63 2.35
CA ILE A 24 -12.87 -25.22 2.25
C ILE A 24 -12.80 -26.55 3.02
N PRO A 25 -13.24 -26.66 4.30
CA PRO A 25 -13.12 -27.92 5.02
C PRO A 25 -13.88 -29.08 4.36
N ALA A 26 -15.12 -28.84 3.93
CA ALA A 26 -15.93 -29.88 3.28
C ALA A 26 -15.31 -30.33 1.95
N LEU A 27 -14.78 -29.38 1.16
CA LEU A 27 -14.14 -29.67 -0.12
C LEU A 27 -12.78 -30.36 0.04
N VAL A 28 -12.02 -30.01 1.08
CA VAL A 28 -10.76 -30.69 1.40
C VAL A 28 -11.02 -32.17 1.71
N ASP A 29 -12.05 -32.46 2.50
CA ASP A 29 -12.44 -33.83 2.84
C ASP A 29 -12.97 -34.59 1.61
N GLU A 30 -13.87 -33.98 0.83
CA GLU A 30 -14.51 -34.60 -0.35
C GLU A 30 -13.50 -34.94 -1.46
N TYR A 31 -12.58 -34.02 -1.74
CA TYR A 31 -11.62 -34.14 -2.85
C TYR A 31 -10.23 -34.59 -2.41
N HIS A 32 -10.02 -34.88 -1.12
CA HIS A 32 -8.73 -35.25 -0.53
C HIS A 32 -7.60 -34.27 -0.90
N ILE A 33 -7.89 -32.97 -0.73
CA ILE A 33 -6.97 -31.89 -1.11
C ILE A 33 -5.75 -31.92 -0.17
N GLN A 34 -4.54 -31.89 -0.75
CA GLN A 34 -3.28 -31.93 0.00
C GLN A 34 -2.68 -30.55 0.26
N GLU A 35 -3.01 -29.56 -0.58
CA GLU A 35 -2.49 -28.21 -0.48
C GLU A 35 -3.48 -27.20 -1.07
N VAL A 36 -3.66 -26.07 -0.37
CA VAL A 36 -4.48 -24.94 -0.82
C VAL A 36 -3.57 -23.79 -1.26
N ILE A 37 -3.79 -23.27 -2.47
CA ILE A 37 -3.03 -22.13 -3.01
C ILE A 37 -3.90 -20.88 -2.98
N ILE A 38 -3.46 -19.88 -2.23
CA ILE A 38 -4.07 -18.55 -2.15
C ILE A 38 -3.52 -17.70 -3.31
N ALA A 39 -4.27 -17.65 -4.40
CA ALA A 39 -3.95 -16.84 -5.58
C ALA A 39 -4.46 -15.38 -5.47
N MET A 40 -4.49 -14.82 -4.26
CA MET A 40 -4.99 -13.48 -3.97
C MET A 40 -3.93 -12.64 -3.21
N PRO A 41 -2.76 -12.39 -3.80
CA PRO A 41 -1.64 -11.70 -3.15
C PRO A 41 -1.90 -10.22 -2.84
N THR A 42 -3.05 -9.69 -3.21
CA THR A 42 -3.47 -8.31 -2.93
C THR A 42 -4.68 -8.23 -2.01
N ALA A 43 -5.26 -9.37 -1.63
CA ALA A 43 -6.36 -9.39 -0.67
C ALA A 43 -5.93 -8.84 0.69
N SER A 44 -6.90 -8.34 1.43
CA SER A 44 -6.66 -7.82 2.77
C SER A 44 -6.26 -8.92 3.74
N GLY A 45 -5.57 -8.56 4.82
CA GLY A 45 -5.14 -9.52 5.83
C GLY A 45 -6.33 -10.23 6.49
N SER A 46 -7.51 -9.60 6.54
CA SER A 46 -8.73 -10.23 7.04
C SER A 46 -9.19 -11.41 6.18
N ILE A 47 -9.15 -11.28 4.85
CA ILE A 47 -9.48 -12.35 3.91
C ILE A 47 -8.45 -13.47 4.00
N ILE A 48 -7.15 -13.13 4.00
CA ILE A 48 -6.08 -14.14 4.10
C ILE A 48 -6.22 -14.95 5.40
N ARG A 49 -6.43 -14.28 6.54
CA ARG A 49 -6.68 -14.95 7.83
C ARG A 49 -7.88 -15.90 7.79
N LYS A 50 -8.94 -15.54 7.05
CA LYS A 50 -10.13 -16.38 6.91
C LYS A 50 -9.81 -17.67 6.15
N VAL A 51 -9.08 -17.58 5.05
CA VAL A 51 -8.65 -18.75 4.26
C VAL A 51 -7.71 -19.64 5.07
N VAL A 52 -6.69 -19.06 5.72
CA VAL A 52 -5.73 -19.81 6.55
C VAL A 52 -6.44 -20.56 7.66
N ARG A 53 -7.35 -19.91 8.41
CA ARG A 53 -8.14 -20.58 9.46
C ARG A 53 -8.98 -21.73 8.94
N ALA A 54 -9.55 -21.60 7.74
CA ALA A 54 -10.33 -22.68 7.14
C ALA A 54 -9.43 -23.86 6.72
N CYS A 55 -8.22 -23.59 6.24
CA CYS A 55 -7.22 -24.61 5.94
C CYS A 55 -6.73 -25.32 7.21
N ASP A 56 -6.42 -24.55 8.26
CA ASP A 56 -6.01 -25.08 9.57
C ASP A 56 -7.07 -25.99 10.18
N ALA A 57 -8.35 -25.57 10.11
CA ALA A 57 -9.48 -26.37 10.59
C ALA A 57 -9.67 -27.68 9.81
N ALA A 58 -9.28 -27.70 8.54
CA ALA A 58 -9.32 -28.86 7.66
C ALA A 58 -8.02 -29.70 7.71
N GLY A 59 -7.01 -29.27 8.45
CA GLY A 59 -5.71 -29.96 8.53
C GLY A 59 -4.90 -29.96 7.23
N VAL A 60 -5.14 -29.00 6.32
CA VAL A 60 -4.45 -28.89 5.03
C VAL A 60 -3.46 -27.72 5.03
N SER A 61 -2.32 -27.88 4.36
CA SER A 61 -1.36 -26.79 4.20
C SER A 61 -1.88 -25.70 3.26
N SER A 62 -1.55 -24.44 3.55
CA SER A 62 -1.86 -23.31 2.69
C SER A 62 -0.59 -22.58 2.24
N LYS A 63 -0.48 -22.30 0.94
CA LYS A 63 0.57 -21.45 0.35
C LYS A 63 -0.04 -20.23 -0.31
N ILE A 64 0.73 -19.17 -0.44
CA ILE A 64 0.32 -17.93 -1.09
C ILE A 64 1.18 -17.61 -2.29
N LEU A 65 0.54 -17.10 -3.35
CA LEU A 65 1.25 -16.57 -4.50
C LEU A 65 1.96 -15.25 -4.11
N PRO A 66 3.17 -14.95 -4.62
CA PRO A 66 3.79 -13.65 -4.40
C PRO A 66 3.05 -12.51 -5.10
N GLY A 67 3.32 -11.28 -4.67
CA GLY A 67 2.83 -10.08 -5.34
C GLY A 67 3.40 -9.93 -6.76
N VAL A 68 2.68 -9.23 -7.64
CA VAL A 68 3.10 -9.02 -9.05
C VAL A 68 4.48 -8.37 -9.16
N TYR A 69 4.82 -7.44 -8.27
CA TYR A 69 6.15 -6.82 -8.23
C TYR A 69 7.27 -7.80 -7.87
N GLU A 70 6.98 -8.76 -6.98
CA GLU A 70 7.91 -9.83 -6.64
C GLU A 70 8.11 -10.72 -7.86
N LEU A 71 7.03 -11.07 -8.58
CA LEU A 71 7.06 -11.87 -9.81
C LEU A 71 7.93 -11.24 -10.91
N LEU A 72 7.80 -9.93 -11.15
CA LEU A 72 8.53 -9.20 -12.20
C LEU A 72 10.05 -9.10 -11.96
N SER A 73 10.52 -9.39 -10.74
CA SER A 73 11.94 -9.26 -10.35
C SER A 73 12.85 -10.38 -10.89
N GLY A 74 12.38 -11.25 -11.79
CA GLY A 74 13.27 -11.94 -12.74
C GLY A 74 13.39 -13.47 -12.73
N ASP A 75 12.95 -14.21 -11.71
CA ASP A 75 13.07 -15.69 -11.74
C ASP A 75 11.79 -16.41 -12.14
N VAL A 76 11.70 -16.85 -13.39
CA VAL A 76 10.55 -17.59 -13.92
C VAL A 76 10.61 -19.05 -13.43
N SER A 77 10.03 -19.34 -12.27
CA SER A 77 9.84 -20.70 -11.79
C SER A 77 8.65 -20.80 -10.84
N VAL A 78 7.92 -21.91 -10.94
CA VAL A 78 6.82 -22.35 -10.04
C VAL A 78 7.28 -22.46 -8.56
N LYS A 79 8.59 -22.31 -8.28
CA LYS A 79 9.21 -22.25 -6.94
C LYS A 79 8.84 -21.05 -6.07
N ARG A 80 7.92 -20.19 -6.50
CA ARG A 80 7.59 -18.96 -5.77
C ARG A 80 6.38 -19.07 -4.84
N LEU A 81 5.69 -20.19 -4.82
CA LEU A 81 4.70 -20.44 -3.76
C LEU A 81 5.45 -20.51 -2.42
N ARG A 82 5.06 -19.65 -1.50
CA ARG A 82 5.63 -19.61 -0.15
C ARG A 82 4.55 -19.86 0.89
N ASP A 83 4.99 -20.25 2.07
CA ASP A 83 4.10 -20.30 3.23
C ASP A 83 3.57 -18.91 3.55
N VAL A 84 2.37 -18.87 4.12
CA VAL A 84 1.75 -17.62 4.56
C VAL A 84 2.56 -17.06 5.73
N ASP A 85 2.97 -15.80 5.64
CA ASP A 85 3.78 -15.16 6.66
C ASP A 85 2.95 -14.19 7.52
N ILE A 86 3.53 -13.72 8.62
CA ILE A 86 2.84 -12.79 9.52
C ILE A 86 2.52 -11.45 8.85
N SER A 87 3.33 -11.00 7.89
CA SER A 87 3.07 -9.78 7.13
C SER A 87 1.79 -9.90 6.30
N ASP A 88 1.51 -11.06 5.69
CA ASP A 88 0.28 -11.32 4.94
C ASP A 88 -0.95 -11.20 5.85
N LEU A 89 -0.83 -11.73 7.08
CA LEU A 89 -1.90 -11.68 8.07
C LEU A 89 -2.10 -10.27 8.63
N LEU A 90 -1.06 -9.45 8.71
CA LEU A 90 -1.12 -8.09 9.27
C LEU A 90 -1.46 -7.01 8.24
N ARG A 91 -1.70 -7.37 6.98
CA ARG A 91 -2.09 -6.40 5.95
C ARG A 91 -3.33 -5.63 6.39
N ARG A 92 -3.23 -4.31 6.30
CA ARG A 92 -4.40 -3.44 6.49
C ARG A 92 -5.41 -3.74 5.42
N ASP A 93 -6.68 -3.70 5.80
CA ASP A 93 -7.75 -3.66 4.82
C ASP A 93 -7.55 -2.44 3.92
N SER A 94 -7.67 -2.63 2.61
CA SER A 94 -7.71 -1.51 1.67
C SER A 94 -8.93 -0.67 2.04
N VAL A 95 -8.70 0.49 2.66
CA VAL A 95 -9.77 1.42 2.98
C VAL A 95 -10.30 1.94 1.65
N LEU A 96 -11.59 1.71 1.38
CA LEU A 96 -12.28 2.44 0.32
C LEU A 96 -12.33 3.91 0.74
N VAL A 97 -11.44 4.70 0.15
CA VAL A 97 -11.36 6.13 0.42
C VAL A 97 -12.50 6.81 -0.33
N ASP A 98 -13.44 7.39 0.42
CA ASP A 98 -14.47 8.27 -0.13
C ASP A 98 -13.81 9.58 -0.56
N SER A 99 -13.47 9.67 -1.85
CA SER A 99 -12.74 10.81 -2.42
C SER A 99 -13.43 12.15 -2.15
N ALA A 100 -14.78 12.19 -2.14
CA ALA A 100 -15.53 13.41 -1.89
C ALA A 100 -15.39 13.88 -0.43
N LYS A 101 -15.43 12.94 0.53
CA LYS A 101 -15.18 13.27 1.94
C LYS A 101 -13.75 13.71 2.19
N VAL A 102 -12.77 13.09 1.51
CA VAL A 102 -11.36 13.49 1.62
C VAL A 102 -11.13 14.88 1.05
N GLU A 103 -11.71 15.18 -0.11
CA GLU A 103 -11.65 16.51 -0.70
C GLU A 103 -12.28 17.56 0.23
N GLN A 104 -13.47 17.30 0.77
CA GLN A 104 -14.12 18.20 1.73
C GLN A 104 -13.30 18.39 3.01
N LEU A 105 -12.61 17.34 3.47
CA LEU A 105 -11.77 17.40 4.67
C LEU A 105 -10.52 18.26 4.45
N LEU A 106 -9.92 18.19 3.26
CA LEU A 106 -8.60 18.77 2.98
C LEU A 106 -8.66 20.13 2.27
N SER A 107 -9.73 20.41 1.53
CA SER A 107 -9.87 21.65 0.76
C SER A 107 -9.80 22.89 1.66
N GLY A 108 -8.94 23.83 1.29
CA GLY A 108 -8.71 25.07 2.05
C GLY A 108 -8.11 24.87 3.45
N LYS A 109 -7.64 23.66 3.80
CA LYS A 109 -7.00 23.39 5.10
C LYS A 109 -5.48 23.53 5.03
N ARG A 110 -4.88 23.78 6.20
CA ARG A 110 -3.43 23.61 6.41
C ARG A 110 -3.18 22.17 6.82
N VAL A 111 -2.45 21.43 6.01
CA VAL A 111 -2.26 19.98 6.15
C VAL A 111 -0.78 19.71 6.43
N MET A 112 -0.49 18.95 7.48
CA MET A 112 0.87 18.51 7.80
C MET A 112 1.02 17.02 7.53
N VAL A 113 2.01 16.66 6.71
CA VAL A 113 2.38 15.27 6.43
C VAL A 113 3.69 14.97 7.16
N THR A 114 3.59 14.19 8.23
CA THR A 114 4.77 13.65 8.93
C THR A 114 5.20 12.39 8.20
N ALA A 115 6.18 12.50 7.31
CA ALA A 115 6.64 11.34 6.57
C ALA A 115 7.52 10.45 7.45
N SER A 116 6.97 9.30 7.88
CA SER A 116 7.75 8.22 8.50
C SER A 116 8.60 7.54 7.43
N SER A 117 9.90 7.80 7.46
CA SER A 117 11.00 7.11 6.76
C SER A 117 10.95 7.05 5.22
N ARG A 118 12.00 7.58 4.60
CA ARG A 118 12.35 7.53 3.17
C ARG A 118 11.26 8.06 2.23
N ILE A 119 11.34 9.35 1.92
CA ILE A 119 10.79 9.87 0.66
C ILE A 119 11.85 9.62 -0.42
N SER A 120 11.72 8.50 -1.13
CA SER A 120 12.56 8.19 -2.30
C SER A 120 11.67 8.26 -3.54
N TYR A 121 11.98 9.20 -4.42
CA TYR A 121 11.66 9.09 -5.84
C TYR A 121 12.90 8.51 -6.51
N GLY A 122 12.77 7.34 -7.16
CA GLY A 122 13.89 6.69 -7.86
C GLY A 122 14.12 5.21 -7.50
N SER A 123 13.38 4.66 -6.55
CA SER A 123 13.23 3.21 -6.39
C SER A 123 11.87 2.81 -6.95
N ALA A 124 11.73 1.61 -7.53
CA ALA A 124 10.52 1.11 -8.19
C ALA A 124 9.26 0.96 -7.28
N GLY A 125 9.25 1.59 -6.10
CA GLY A 125 8.10 1.81 -5.24
C GLY A 125 8.21 3.20 -4.62
N GLY A 126 7.41 4.15 -5.09
CA GLY A 126 7.31 5.49 -4.50
C GLY A 126 6.97 5.42 -3.01
N SER A 127 7.42 6.42 -2.25
CA SER A 127 7.13 6.48 -0.82
C SER A 127 5.65 6.73 -0.55
N ILE A 128 5.10 6.13 0.52
CA ILE A 128 3.74 6.42 0.99
C ILE A 128 3.57 7.92 1.24
N GLY A 129 4.59 8.58 1.80
CA GLY A 129 4.55 10.01 2.07
C GLY A 129 4.45 10.85 0.80
N SER A 130 5.10 10.42 -0.29
CA SER A 130 5.10 11.16 -1.54
C SER A 130 3.79 11.00 -2.32
N GLU A 131 3.24 9.79 -2.37
CA GLU A 131 1.91 9.56 -2.96
C GLU A 131 0.82 10.31 -2.17
N LEU A 132 0.89 10.31 -0.84
CA LEU A 132 -0.02 11.10 0.00
C LEU A 132 0.05 12.58 -0.33
N CYS A 133 1.25 13.17 -0.44
CA CYS A 133 1.38 14.58 -0.81
C CYS A 133 0.78 14.85 -2.19
N THR A 134 1.04 13.99 -3.19
CA THR A 134 0.48 14.11 -4.54
C THR A 134 -1.05 14.01 -4.56
N GLN A 135 -1.66 13.22 -3.67
CA GLN A 135 -3.11 13.16 -3.52
C GLN A 135 -3.65 14.40 -2.82
N ILE A 136 -3.01 14.85 -1.74
CA ILE A 136 -3.43 16.02 -0.96
C ILE A 136 -3.45 17.28 -1.83
N ILE A 137 -2.45 17.51 -2.69
CA ILE A 137 -2.42 18.73 -3.54
C ILE A 137 -3.61 18.81 -4.50
N LYS A 138 -4.18 17.67 -4.93
CA LYS A 138 -5.37 17.62 -5.79
C LYS A 138 -6.62 18.12 -5.07
N CYS A 139 -6.64 18.02 -3.74
CA CYS A 139 -7.73 18.52 -2.91
C CYS A 139 -7.65 20.03 -2.64
N GLN A 140 -6.67 20.74 -3.21
CA GLN A 140 -6.49 22.19 -3.05
C GLN A 140 -6.42 22.64 -1.57
N PRO A 141 -5.42 22.17 -0.80
CA PRO A 141 -5.22 22.65 0.55
C PRO A 141 -4.77 24.12 0.52
N ALA A 142 -5.05 24.87 1.60
CA ALA A 142 -4.53 26.22 1.76
C ALA A 142 -3.02 26.23 2.02
N GLN A 143 -2.49 25.16 2.62
CA GLN A 143 -1.05 25.00 2.84
C GLN A 143 -0.72 23.51 3.02
N LEU A 144 0.42 23.08 2.50
CA LEU A 144 1.00 21.76 2.74
C LEU A 144 2.33 21.88 3.49
N ILE A 145 2.44 21.24 4.65
CA ILE A 145 3.65 21.22 5.47
C ILE A 145 4.19 19.79 5.44
N VAL A 146 5.39 19.58 4.91
CA VAL A 146 6.03 18.27 4.86
C VAL A 146 7.17 18.21 5.87
N VAL A 147 7.07 17.26 6.81
CA VAL A 147 8.08 17.05 7.85
C VAL A 147 8.81 15.75 7.60
N GLY A 148 10.15 15.79 7.54
CA GLY A 148 10.98 14.60 7.34
C GLY A 148 12.43 14.78 7.77
N HIS A 149 13.21 13.69 7.74
CA HIS A 149 14.58 13.68 8.26
C HIS A 149 15.66 14.03 7.22
N GLY A 150 15.41 13.77 5.93
CA GLY A 150 16.41 13.91 4.86
C GLY A 150 16.14 15.09 3.95
N GLU A 151 17.07 16.05 3.90
CA GLU A 151 16.99 17.25 3.05
C GLU A 151 16.81 16.90 1.56
N ASN A 152 17.66 16.02 1.01
CA ASN A 152 17.58 15.62 -0.40
C ASN A 152 16.22 15.01 -0.77
N SER A 153 15.69 14.17 0.13
CA SER A 153 14.39 13.52 -0.04
C SER A 153 13.24 14.53 -0.07
N LEU A 154 13.28 15.51 0.84
CA LEU A 154 12.28 16.56 0.92
C LEU A 154 12.37 17.53 -0.26
N TYR A 155 13.58 17.90 -0.68
CA TYR A 155 13.81 18.72 -1.86
C TYR A 155 13.27 18.06 -3.14
N THR A 156 13.55 16.76 -3.31
CA THR A 156 13.07 15.99 -4.47
C THR A 156 11.53 15.97 -4.50
N LEU A 157 10.89 15.79 -3.34
CA LEU A 157 9.44 15.85 -3.24
C LEU A 157 8.90 17.25 -3.55
N ALA A 158 9.50 18.31 -3.00
CA ALA A 158 9.07 19.68 -3.26
C ALA A 158 9.11 19.99 -4.77
N SER A 159 10.21 19.61 -5.43
CA SER A 159 10.36 19.75 -6.88
C SER A 159 9.33 18.92 -7.65
N HIS A 160 9.01 17.72 -7.19
CA HIS A 160 7.96 16.89 -7.78
C HIS A 160 6.58 17.53 -7.65
N LEU A 161 6.20 18.03 -6.47
CA LEU A 161 4.92 18.68 -6.23
C LEU A 161 4.78 19.97 -7.05
N ALA A 162 5.85 20.77 -7.16
CA ALA A 162 5.87 21.95 -8.02
C ALA A 162 5.64 21.59 -9.50
N ARG A 163 6.27 20.51 -10.00
CA ARG A 163 6.01 19.98 -11.35
C ARG A 163 4.58 19.48 -11.55
N HIS A 164 3.89 19.12 -10.47
CA HIS A 164 2.48 18.74 -10.47
C HIS A 164 1.53 19.93 -10.22
N GLY A 165 2.04 21.17 -10.30
CA GLY A 165 1.24 22.39 -10.27
C GLY A 165 0.86 22.87 -8.88
N PHE A 166 1.49 22.35 -7.82
CA PHE A 166 1.31 22.90 -6.48
C PHE A 166 2.16 24.16 -6.31
N ASP A 167 1.56 25.22 -5.80
CA ASP A 167 2.22 26.50 -5.57
C ASP A 167 3.32 26.36 -4.50
N PRO A 168 4.60 26.63 -4.83
CA PRO A 168 5.68 26.62 -3.85
C PRO A 168 5.46 27.55 -2.66
N ASP A 169 4.72 28.65 -2.83
CA ASP A 169 4.42 29.60 -1.73
C ASP A 169 3.49 28.99 -0.68
N HIS A 170 2.75 27.94 -1.05
CA HIS A 170 1.87 27.19 -0.16
C HIS A 170 2.50 25.87 0.33
N LEU A 171 3.78 25.61 0.00
CA LEU A 171 4.54 24.45 0.45
C LEU A 171 5.59 24.84 1.50
N GLN A 172 5.49 24.27 2.70
CA GLN A 172 6.52 24.39 3.71
C GLN A 172 7.22 23.04 3.92
N VAL A 173 8.55 23.05 3.93
CA VAL A 173 9.36 21.86 4.18
C VAL A 173 10.10 22.03 5.49
N VAL A 174 9.99 21.04 6.38
CA VAL A 174 10.59 21.05 7.71
C VAL A 174 11.48 19.84 7.88
N VAL A 175 12.74 20.08 8.22
CA VAL A 175 13.69 19.03 8.56
C VAL A 175 13.61 18.76 10.06
N ALA A 176 13.22 17.54 10.43
CA ALA A 176 13.07 17.12 11.82
C ALA A 176 13.30 15.62 12.00
N ASP A 177 13.84 15.23 13.15
CA ASP A 177 13.82 13.83 13.60
C ASP A 177 12.76 13.66 14.69
N LEU A 178 11.60 13.09 14.34
CA LEU A 178 10.49 12.85 15.27
C LEU A 178 10.82 11.79 16.35
N ARG A 179 11.92 11.04 16.21
CA ARG A 179 12.39 10.07 17.23
C ARG A 179 13.24 10.74 18.30
N LEU A 180 13.72 11.96 18.04
CA LEU A 180 14.56 12.74 18.94
C LEU A 180 13.88 14.08 19.22
N PRO A 181 12.89 14.13 20.14
CA PRO A 181 12.14 15.35 20.44
C PRO A 181 12.99 16.49 21.00
N SER A 182 14.25 16.24 21.35
CA SER A 182 15.22 17.25 21.81
C SER A 182 15.96 17.99 20.68
N LEU A 183 15.85 17.55 19.41
CA LEU A 183 16.41 18.29 18.28
C LEU A 183 15.50 19.46 17.92
N SER A 184 16.09 20.65 17.72
CA SER A 184 15.37 21.83 17.26
C SER A 184 14.81 21.61 15.85
N LEU A 185 13.52 21.93 15.68
CA LEU A 185 12.89 21.97 14.36
C LEU A 185 13.57 23.07 13.54
N ARG A 186 14.11 22.71 12.37
CA ARG A 186 14.58 23.67 11.38
C ARG A 186 13.57 23.69 10.24
N ALA A 187 12.76 24.74 10.19
CA ALA A 187 12.01 25.07 8.99
C ALA A 187 13.00 25.68 7.98
N THR A 188 13.00 25.17 6.76
CA THR A 188 13.84 25.71 5.70
C THR A 188 12.92 26.21 4.60
N ASP A 189 12.93 27.51 4.35
CA ASP A 189 12.22 28.09 3.21
C ASP A 189 13.05 27.82 1.96
N PHE A 190 12.65 26.84 1.15
CA PHE A 190 13.34 26.51 -0.11
C PHE A 190 13.12 27.55 -1.21
N VAL A 191 12.33 28.61 -0.96
CA VAL A 191 11.93 29.65 -1.93
C VAL A 191 13.12 30.49 -2.43
N ALA A 192 14.29 30.44 -1.78
CA ALA A 192 15.42 31.32 -2.09
C ALA A 192 16.58 30.70 -2.91
N TRP A 193 16.54 29.41 -3.29
CA TRP A 193 17.63 28.82 -4.10
C TRP A 193 17.32 28.93 -5.60
N GLN A 194 17.51 30.13 -6.16
CA GLN A 194 17.61 30.31 -7.61
C GLN A 194 18.85 29.54 -8.09
N SER A 195 18.67 28.70 -9.12
CA SER A 195 19.77 27.97 -9.77
C SER A 195 20.94 28.92 -10.05
N PRO A 196 22.19 28.58 -9.70
CA PRO A 196 23.32 29.34 -10.21
C PRO A 196 23.37 29.20 -11.76
N PRO A 197 23.84 30.24 -12.48
CA PRO A 197 23.89 30.25 -13.94
C PRO A 197 24.77 29.14 -14.52
#